data_AF-A0A392MUI4-F1
#
_entry.id   AF-A0A392MUI4-F1
#
_cell.length_a   1.000
_cell.length_b   1.000
_cell.length_c   1.000
_cell.angle_alpha   90.00
_cell.angle_beta   90.00
_cell.angle_gamma   90.00
#
_symmetry.space_group_name_H-M   'P 1'
#
loop_
_entity.id
_entity.type
_entity.pdbx_description
1 polymer ?
#
loop_
_entity_poly.entity_id
_entity_poly.type
_entity_poly.pdbx_seq_one_letter_code
_entity_poly.pdbx_strand_id
1 'polypeptide(L)'
;MAVTEKCDVFSFGVLAFEILTGKHPGDLVSYIQTSNDQKIDFKEILDPRLASPPKNILKELALVANLALSCLHTNPQSRPTMRSIAQLLEMETAFNT
;
A
#
# COMPACT_ATOMS: atom_id res chain seq x y z
N MET A 1 8.51 21.75 5.27
CA MET A 1 7.50 20.68 5.10
C MET A 1 6.22 21.19 5.74
N ALA A 2 5.13 21.34 4.99
CA ALA A 2 3.86 21.81 5.54
C ALA A 2 3.09 20.64 6.14
N VAL A 3 2.57 20.80 7.35
CA VAL A 3 1.70 19.80 7.99
C VAL A 3 0.30 19.93 7.40
N THR A 4 -0.19 18.86 6.78
CA THR A 4 -1.50 18.79 6.12
C THR A 4 -2.07 17.38 6.30
N GLU A 5 -3.35 17.17 5.95
CA GLU A 5 -3.97 15.83 5.90
C GLU A 5 -3.18 14.82 5.04
N LYS A 6 -2.36 15.31 4.09
CA LYS A 6 -1.50 14.46 3.25
C LYS A 6 -0.38 13.79 4.04
N CYS A 7 -0.05 14.28 5.23
CA CYS A 7 0.87 13.61 6.17
C CYS A 7 0.22 12.32 6.70
N ASP A 8 -1.05 12.37 7.08
CA ASP A 8 -1.78 11.20 7.55
C ASP A 8 -1.95 10.17 6.44
N VAL A 9 -2.20 10.62 5.20
CA VAL A 9 -2.23 9.73 4.02
C VAL A 9 -0.90 9.01 3.84
N PHE A 10 0.23 9.70 3.98
CA PHE A 10 1.54 9.08 3.88
C PHE A 10 1.79 8.05 4.98
N SER A 11 1.49 8.39 6.23
CA SER A 11 1.59 7.47 7.37
C SER A 11 0.69 6.24 7.21
N PHE A 12 -0.51 6.41 6.65
CA PHE A 12 -1.37 5.28 6.27
C PHE A 12 -0.70 4.37 5.23
N GLY A 13 -0.09 4.95 4.19
CA GLY A 13 0.64 4.17 3.18
C GLY A 13 1.78 3.34 3.78
N VAL A 14 2.52 3.91 4.74
CA VAL A 14 3.56 3.19 5.48
C VAL A 14 2.97 2.02 6.28
N LEU A 15 1.91 2.27 7.05
CA LEU A 15 1.23 1.25 7.86
C LEU A 15 0.66 0.11 6.99
N ALA A 16 0.03 0.45 5.85
CA ALA A 16 -0.50 -0.55 4.92
C ALA A 16 0.61 -1.46 4.38
N PHE A 17 1.78 -0.89 4.04
CA PHE A 17 2.94 -1.68 3.61
C PHE A 17 3.53 -2.54 4.73
N GLU A 18 3.60 -2.03 5.96
CA GLU A 18 4.02 -2.80 7.13
C GLU A 18 3.11 -4.02 7.33
N ILE A 19 1.79 -3.85 7.20
CA ILE A 19 0.82 -4.96 7.31
C ILE A 19 1.01 -5.98 6.17
N LEU A 20 1.15 -5.51 4.92
CA LEU A 20 1.31 -6.41 3.76
C LEU A 20 2.58 -7.26 3.87
N THR A 21 3.67 -6.66 4.35
CA THR A 21 5.01 -7.26 4.37
C THR A 21 5.35 -7.95 5.67
N GLY A 22 4.64 -7.63 6.75
CA GLY A 22 4.98 -8.06 8.10
C GLY A 22 6.33 -7.53 8.60
N LYS A 23 6.88 -6.50 7.93
CA LYS A 23 8.19 -5.90 8.21
C LYS A 23 8.04 -4.48 8.69
N HIS A 24 8.94 -4.07 9.59
CA HIS A 24 8.95 -2.73 10.13
C HIS A 24 9.27 -1.69 9.04
N PRO A 25 8.64 -0.49 9.05
CA PRO A 25 8.89 0.59 8.10
C PRO A 25 10.35 0.97 7.89
N GLY A 26 11.17 0.87 8.93
CA GLY A 26 12.62 1.10 8.84
C GLY A 26 13.32 0.17 7.85
N ASP A 27 12.82 -1.06 7.71
CA ASP A 27 13.33 -2.07 6.76
C ASP A 27 12.72 -1.87 5.35
N LEU A 28 11.65 -1.08 5.24
CA LEU A 28 10.93 -0.78 4.00
C LEU A 28 11.48 0.45 3.25
N VAL A 29 12.29 1.29 3.90
CA VAL A 29 12.87 2.50 3.27
C VAL A 29 13.67 2.15 2.03
N SER A 30 14.42 1.04 2.06
CA SER A 30 15.17 0.53 0.91
C SER A 30 14.23 0.15 -0.25
N TYR A 31 13.13 -0.55 0.04
CA TYR A 31 12.12 -0.94 -0.94
C TYR A 31 11.47 0.27 -1.60
N ILE A 32 10.98 1.22 -0.81
CA ILE A 32 10.27 2.42 -1.29
C ILE A 32 11.18 3.27 -2.18
N GLN A 33 12.45 3.44 -1.80
CA GLN A 33 13.44 4.20 -2.58
C GLN A 33 13.74 3.58 -3.94
N THR A 34 13.75 2.24 -4.05
CA THR A 34 13.99 1.54 -5.32
C THR A 34 12.75 1.44 -6.21
N SER A 35 11.56 1.50 -5.63
CA SER A 35 10.29 1.27 -6.34
C SER A 35 9.74 2.48 -7.11
N ASN A 36 10.44 3.61 -7.11
CA ASN A 36 9.97 4.80 -7.84
C ASN A 36 9.88 4.56 -9.37
N ASP A 37 10.53 3.52 -9.90
CA ASP A 37 10.54 3.16 -11.33
C ASP A 37 10.38 1.65 -11.64
N GLN A 38 10.22 0.78 -10.63
CA GLN A 38 10.15 -0.68 -10.85
C GLN A 38 8.79 -1.26 -10.44
N LYS A 39 8.22 -2.09 -11.33
CA LYS A 39 7.08 -2.97 -11.01
C LYS A 39 7.43 -3.78 -9.78
N ILE A 40 6.82 -3.47 -8.65
CA ILE A 40 7.06 -4.18 -7.41
C ILE A 40 6.59 -5.63 -7.59
N ASP A 41 7.48 -6.60 -7.38
CA ASP A 41 7.08 -8.02 -7.39
C ASP A 41 6.32 -8.31 -6.09
N PHE A 42 5.02 -8.52 -6.23
CA PHE A 42 4.12 -8.85 -5.13
C PHE A 42 4.59 -10.03 -4.29
N LYS A 43 5.33 -10.99 -4.87
CA LYS A 43 5.88 -12.11 -4.08
C LYS A 43 6.89 -11.66 -3.02
N GLU A 44 7.56 -10.54 -3.24
CA GLU A 44 8.51 -9.98 -2.28
C GLU A 44 7.84 -9.06 -1.25
N ILE A 45 6.62 -8.58 -1.55
CA ILE A 45 5.85 -7.70 -0.68
C ILE A 45 5.06 -8.49 0.37
N LEU A 46 4.63 -9.73 0.09
CA LEU A 46 3.79 -10.45 1.06
C LEU A 46 4.59 -10.99 2.24
N ASP A 47 4.01 -10.93 3.42
CA ASP A 47 4.59 -11.47 4.65
C ASP A 47 4.93 -12.96 4.48
N PRO A 48 6.24 -13.32 4.52
CA PRO A 48 6.68 -14.69 4.28
C PRO A 48 6.25 -15.68 5.37
N ARG A 49 5.74 -15.20 6.50
CA ARG A 49 5.22 -16.03 7.60
C ARG A 49 3.80 -16.55 7.29
N LEU A 50 3.11 -15.96 6.32
CA LEU A 50 1.76 -16.36 5.93
C LEU A 50 1.79 -17.41 4.82
N ALA A 51 0.76 -18.26 4.79
CA ALA A 51 0.57 -19.18 3.67
C ALA A 51 0.32 -18.41 2.37
N SER A 52 0.70 -19.00 1.23
CA SER A 52 0.45 -18.38 -0.07
C SER A 52 -1.05 -18.15 -0.26
N PRO A 53 -1.49 -16.91 -0.51
CA PRO A 53 -2.91 -16.60 -0.60
C PRO A 53 -3.52 -17.22 -1.88
N PRO A 54 -4.81 -17.57 -1.86
CA PRO A 54 -5.49 -18.06 -3.04
C PRO A 54 -5.57 -16.97 -4.13
N LYS A 55 -5.71 -17.39 -5.39
CA LYS A 55 -5.60 -16.49 -6.56
C LYS A 55 -6.61 -15.34 -6.56
N ASN A 56 -7.79 -15.51 -5.98
CA ASN A 56 -8.80 -14.47 -5.86
C ASN A 56 -8.34 -13.34 -4.94
N ILE A 57 -7.66 -13.67 -3.84
CA ILE A 57 -7.15 -12.70 -2.85
C ILE A 57 -5.90 -11.97 -3.36
N LEU A 58 -5.13 -12.58 -4.27
CA LEU A 58 -3.96 -11.91 -4.88
C LEU A 58 -4.33 -10.60 -5.58
N LYS A 59 -5.54 -10.48 -6.15
CA LYS A 59 -6.00 -9.24 -6.78
C LYS A 59 -6.29 -8.14 -5.75
N GLU A 60 -6.94 -8.50 -4.64
CA GLU A 60 -7.20 -7.58 -3.54
C GLU A 60 -5.90 -7.07 -2.93
N LEU A 61 -4.96 -7.98 -2.64
CA LEU A 61 -3.62 -7.64 -2.16
C LEU A 61 -2.89 -6.71 -3.14
N ALA A 62 -3.07 -6.94 -4.45
CA ALA A 62 -2.51 -6.08 -5.48
C ALA A 62 -3.10 -4.66 -5.45
N LEU A 63 -4.41 -4.54 -5.27
CA LEU A 63 -5.08 -3.27 -5.11
C LEU A 63 -4.59 -2.53 -3.86
N VAL A 64 -4.49 -3.21 -2.71
CA VAL A 64 -4.03 -2.61 -1.46
C VAL A 64 -2.59 -2.10 -1.58
N ALA A 65 -1.67 -2.85 -2.19
CA ALA A 65 -0.30 -2.37 -2.33
C ALA A 65 -0.18 -1.19 -3.30
N ASN A 66 -0.94 -1.19 -4.40
CA ASN A 66 -0.97 -0.05 -5.32
C ASN A 66 -1.50 1.22 -4.65
N LEU A 67 -2.54 1.07 -3.81
CA LEU A 67 -3.06 2.17 -2.99
C LEU A 67 -2.02 2.68 -2.00
N ALA A 68 -1.37 1.76 -1.28
CA ALA A 68 -0.32 2.09 -0.32
C ALA A 68 0.85 2.83 -1.01
N LEU A 69 1.28 2.38 -2.19
CA LEU A 69 2.33 3.04 -2.97
C LEU A 69 1.93 4.46 -3.40
N SER A 70 0.68 4.63 -3.84
CA SER A 70 0.13 5.95 -4.20
C SER A 70 0.10 6.90 -2.99
N CYS A 71 -0.13 6.38 -1.79
CA CYS A 71 -0.07 7.15 -0.54
C CYS A 71 1.36 7.60 -0.19
N LEU A 72 2.37 6.81 -0.57
CA LEU A 72 3.78 7.06 -0.30
C LEU A 72 4.46 8.02 -1.31
N HIS A 73 3.70 8.59 -2.24
CA HIS A 73 4.24 9.50 -3.24
C HIS A 73 4.96 10.70 -2.58
N THR A 74 6.13 11.06 -3.10
CA THR A 74 6.98 12.14 -2.54
C THR A 74 6.28 13.49 -2.60
N ASN A 75 5.64 13.81 -3.74
CA ASN A 75 4.74 14.96 -3.87
C ASN A 75 3.41 14.74 -3.10
N PRO A 76 3.08 15.54 -2.07
CA PRO A 76 1.83 15.41 -1.32
C PRO A 76 0.56 15.59 -2.16
N GLN A 77 0.62 16.38 -3.23
CA GLN A 77 -0.55 16.63 -4.09
C GLN A 77 -0.88 15.43 -4.99
N SER A 78 0.10 14.56 -5.26
CA SER A 78 -0.12 13.32 -6.01
C SER A 78 -0.71 12.21 -5.16
N ARG A 79 -0.71 12.35 -3.83
CA ARG A 79 -1.30 11.37 -2.93
C ARG A 79 -2.84 11.43 -3.04
N PRO A 80 -3.56 10.31 -2.92
CA PRO A 80 -5.02 10.31 -2.89
C PRO A 80 -5.59 10.99 -1.63
N THR A 81 -6.91 11.06 -1.51
CA THR A 81 -7.59 11.45 -0.27
C THR A 81 -7.98 10.21 0.52
N MET A 82 -8.07 10.30 1.85
CA MET A 82 -8.57 9.19 2.69
C MET A 82 -9.97 8.72 2.27
N ARG A 83 -10.84 9.64 1.82
CA ARG A 83 -12.16 9.29 1.28
C ARG A 83 -12.05 8.39 0.05
N SER A 84 -11.20 8.76 -0.91
CA SER A 84 -10.99 7.96 -2.13
C SER A 84 -10.40 6.59 -1.80
N ILE A 85 -9.47 6.52 -0.85
CA ILE A 85 -8.89 5.25 -0.37
C ILE A 85 -9.99 4.36 0.22
N ALA A 86 -10.80 4.88 1.14
CA ALA A 86 -11.87 4.11 1.78
C ALA A 86 -12.87 3.56 0.76
N GLN A 87 -13.31 4.40 -0.20
CA GLN A 87 -14.24 3.98 -1.25
C GLN A 87 -13.67 2.85 -2.13
N LEU A 88 -12.39 2.93 -2.50
CA LEU A 88 -11.76 1.89 -3.33
C LEU A 88 -11.62 0.56 -2.59
N LEU A 89 -11.33 0.61 -1.30
CA LEU A 89 -11.28 -0.59 -0.46
C LEU A 89 -12.67 -1.21 -0.27
N GLU A 90 -13.69 -0.39 -0.05
CA GLU A 90 -15.09 -0.85 0.10
C GLU A 90 -15.63 -1.46 -1.20
N MET A 91 -15.37 -0.84 -2.36
CA MET A 91 -15.84 -1.35 -3.65
C MET A 91 -15.28 -2.75 -3.94
N GLU A 92 -14.00 -2.98 -3.70
CA GLU A 92 -13.40 -4.31 -3.95
C GLU A 92 -13.98 -5.38 -3.02
N THR A 93 -14.28 -5.03 -1.76
CA THR A 93 -14.93 -5.97 -0.82
C THR A 93 -16.36 -6.35 -1.23
N ALA A 94 -17.07 -5.47 -1.95
CA ALA A 94 -18.46 -5.69 -2.37
C ALA A 94 -18.60 -6.58 -3.62
N PHE A 95 -17.54 -6.77 -4.42
CA PHE A 95 -17.58 -7.65 -5.59
C PHE A 95 -17.31 -9.13 -5.25
N ASN A 96 -16.89 -9.43 -4.02
CA ASN A 96 -16.55 -10.79 -3.57
C ASN A 96 -17.54 -11.40 -2.56
N THR A 97 -18.66 -10.72 -2.29
CA THR A 97 -19.86 -11.25 -1.62
C THR A 97 -20.92 -11.66 -2.61
#